data_AF-A0A927EYU7-F1
#
_entry.id   AF-A0A927EYU7-F1
#
_cell.length_a   1.000
_cell.length_b   1.000
_cell.length_c   1.000
_cell.angle_alpha   90.00
_cell.angle_beta   90.00
_cell.angle_gamma   90.00
#
_symmetry.space_group_name_H-M   'P 1'
#
loop_
_entity.id
_entity.type
_entity.pdbx_description
1 polymer ?
#
loop_
_entity_poly.entity_id
_entity_poly.type
_entity_poly.pdbx_seq_one_letter_code
_entity_poly.pdbx_strand_id
1 'polypeptide(L)' 'MDTTPWRDRVREEEELLEQLRTQTEQAHKRRAEALRDGAAELGSVYAVAKTLGKSWTAIDKAIKKHTTE' A
#
# COMPACT_ATOMS: atom_id res chain seq x y z
N MET A 1 38.35 3.02 -2.11
CA MET A 1 37.35 2.48 -3.05
C MET A 1 36.63 1.40 -2.31
N ASP A 2 35.32 1.51 -2.20
CA ASP A 2 34.52 0.50 -1.52
C ASP A 2 34.60 -0.80 -2.34
N THR A 3 35.38 -1.76 -1.86
CA THR A 3 35.66 -3.04 -2.52
C THR A 3 34.60 -4.08 -2.18
N THR A 4 33.40 -3.66 -1.76
CA THR A 4 32.32 -4.58 -1.45
C THR A 4 31.97 -5.39 -2.71
N PRO A 5 32.13 -6.73 -2.67
CA PRO A 5 31.81 -7.59 -3.80
C PRO A 5 30.38 -7.35 -4.27
N TRP A 6 30.16 -7.39 -5.58
CA TRP A 6 28.82 -7.13 -6.14
C TRP A 6 27.74 -8.06 -5.58
N ARG A 7 28.12 -9.28 -5.17
CA ARG A 7 27.21 -10.24 -4.54
C ARG A 7 26.68 -9.76 -3.19
N ASP A 8 27.55 -9.15 -2.39
CA ASP A 8 27.17 -8.62 -1.09
C ASP A 8 26.24 -7.41 -1.27
N ARG A 9 26.53 -6.53 -2.23
CA ARG A 9 25.64 -5.41 -2.60
C ARG A 9 24.26 -5.90 -3.06
N VAL A 10 24.19 -6.96 -3.87
CA VAL A 10 22.89 -7.54 -4.29
C VAL A 10 22.13 -8.09 -3.09
N ARG A 11 22.79 -8.82 -2.19
CA ARG A 11 22.15 -9.37 -1.00
C ARG A 11 21.59 -8.27 -0.09
N GLU A 12 22.32 -7.18 0.09
CA GLU A 12 21.87 -6.02 0.87
C GLU A 12 20.61 -5.38 0.27
N GLU A 13 20.56 -5.20 -1.06
CA GLU A 13 19.37 -4.68 -1.74
C GLU A 13 18.18 -5.65 -1.66
N GLU A 14 18.41 -6.96 -1.75
CA GLU A 14 17.34 -7.95 -1.57
C GLU A 14 16.75 -7.91 -0.15
N GLU A 15 17.60 -7.76 0.87
CA GLU A 15 17.17 -7.60 2.25
C GLU A 15 16.35 -6.31 2.44
N LEU A 16 16.81 -5.19 1.86
CA LEU A 16 16.08 -3.94 1.89
C LEU A 16 14.71 -4.05 1.20
N LEU A 17 14.65 -4.67 0.02
CA LEU A 17 13.41 -4.88 -0.71
C LEU A 17 12.42 -5.74 0.08
N GLU A 18 12.90 -6.76 0.80
CA GLU A 18 12.05 -7.58 1.67
C GLU A 18 11.47 -6.77 2.85
N GLN A 19 12.29 -5.93 3.47
CA GLN A 19 11.83 -5.03 4.53
C GLN A 19 10.82 -4.01 4.00
N LEU A 20 11.10 -3.40 2.84
CA LEU A 20 10.20 -2.45 2.20
C LEU A 20 8.89 -3.12 1.76
N ARG A 21 8.93 -4.37 1.30
CA ARG A 21 7.74 -5.16 0.97
C ARG A 21 6.83 -5.30 2.18
N THR A 22 7.39 -5.66 3.33
CA THR A 22 6.62 -5.80 4.58
C THR A 22 6.01 -4.46 5.02
N GLN A 23 6.80 -3.39 5.00
CA GLN A 23 6.32 -2.05 5.36
C GLN A 23 5.23 -1.54 4.40
N THR A 24 5.40 -1.82 3.09
CA THR A 24 4.43 -1.44 2.05
C THR A 24 3.12 -2.19 2.23
N GLU A 25 3.16 -3.48 2.54
CA GLU A 25 1.94 -4.27 2.80
C GLU A 25 1.18 -3.73 4.03
N GLN A 26 1.89 -3.42 5.12
CA GLN A 26 1.27 -2.81 6.29
C GLN A 26 0.69 -1.42 5.99
N ALA A 27 1.39 -0.61 5.19
CA ALA A 27 0.89 0.69 4.76
C ALA A 27 -0.36 0.56 3.88
N HIS A 28 -0.42 -0.46 3.01
CA HIS A 28 -1.61 -0.77 2.22
C HIS A 28 -2.82 -1.13 3.09
N LYS A 29 -2.63 -1.92 4.14
CA LYS A 29 -3.69 -2.23 5.13
C LYS A 29 -4.23 -0.98 5.80
N ARG A 30 -3.35 -0.18 6.42
CA ARG A 30 -3.76 1.08 7.08
C ARG A 30 -4.47 2.04 6.12
N ARG A 31 -3.97 2.14 4.87
CA ARG A 31 -4.61 2.94 3.84
C ARG A 31 -6.00 2.41 3.47
N ALA A 32 -6.16 1.10 3.36
CA ALA A 32 -7.45 0.49 3.03
C ALA A 32 -8.49 0.72 4.14
N GLU A 33 -8.08 0.62 5.41
CA GLU A 33 -8.91 0.98 6.56
C GLU A 33 -9.36 2.44 6.50
N ALA A 34 -8.43 3.38 6.29
CA ALA A 34 -8.77 4.79 6.16
C ALA A 34 -9.73 5.08 4.99
N LEU A 35 -9.60 4.35 3.87
CA LEU A 35 -10.52 4.45 2.74
C LEU A 35 -11.91 3.89 3.08
N ARG A 36 -11.99 2.81 3.87
CA ARG A 36 -13.25 2.26 4.38
C ARG A 36 -13.94 3.24 5.32
N ASP A 37 -13.18 3.85 6.23
CA ASP A 37 -13.71 4.83 7.18
C ASP A 37 -14.22 6.07 6.44
N GLY A 38 -13.47 6.58 5.47
CA GLY A 38 -13.95 7.66 4.60
C GLY A 38 -15.19 7.28 3.79
N ALA A 39 -15.34 6.01 3.39
CA ALA A 39 -16.54 5.55 2.69
C ALA A 39 -17.75 5.48 3.63
N ALA A 40 -17.54 5.14 4.90
CA ALA A 40 -18.58 5.20 5.92
C ALA A 40 -18.98 6.65 6.23
N GLU A 41 -18.02 7.57 6.33
CA GLU A 41 -18.26 9.00 6.58
C GLU A 41 -18.99 9.68 5.41
N LEU A 42 -18.52 9.47 4.17
CA LEU A 42 -19.08 10.10 2.97
C LEU A 42 -20.26 9.33 2.37
N GLY A 43 -20.64 8.20 2.96
CA GLY A 43 -21.75 7.35 2.55
C GLY A 43 -21.50 6.48 1.30
N SER A 44 -20.36 6.61 0.61
CA SER A 44 -20.01 5.71 -0.49
C SER A 44 -18.52 5.72 -0.85
N VAL A 45 -18.05 4.59 -1.39
CA VAL A 45 -16.72 4.46 -2.02
C VAL A 45 -16.54 5.44 -3.20
N TYR A 46 -17.63 5.72 -3.93
CA TYR A 46 -17.61 6.68 -5.03
C TYR A 46 -17.33 8.11 -4.55
N ALA A 47 -17.92 8.53 -3.44
CA ALA A 47 -17.68 9.85 -2.86
C ALA A 47 -16.21 10.01 -2.45
N VAL A 48 -15.62 9.00 -1.79
CA VAL A 48 -14.19 8.97 -1.47
C VAL A 48 -13.34 9.08 -2.74
N ALA A 49 -13.67 8.30 -3.77
CA ALA A 49 -12.95 8.32 -5.03
C ALA A 49 -12.98 9.70 -5.71
N LYS A 50 -14.13 10.37 -5.68
CA LYS A 50 -14.31 11.73 -6.19
C LYS A 50 -13.48 12.73 -5.39
N THR A 51 -13.51 12.67 -4.06
CA THR A 51 -12.71 13.54 -3.17
C THR A 51 -11.21 13.39 -3.42
N LEU A 52 -10.75 12.16 -3.65
CA LEU A 52 -9.33 11.87 -3.87
C LEU A 52 -8.88 12.00 -5.34
N GLY A 53 -9.79 12.29 -6.28
CA GLY A 53 -9.50 12.33 -7.71
C GLY A 53 -9.02 10.98 -8.26
N LYS A 54 -9.57 9.87 -7.75
CA LYS A 54 -9.18 8.49 -8.13
C LYS A 54 -10.35 7.74 -8.74
N SER A 55 -10.04 6.66 -9.45
CA SER A 55 -11.06 5.70 -9.91
C SER A 55 -11.73 5.02 -8.72
N TRP A 56 -13.07 4.95 -8.71
CA TRP A 56 -13.81 4.24 -7.67
C TRP A 56 -13.46 2.75 -7.61
N THR A 57 -13.17 2.12 -8.75
CA THR A 57 -12.77 0.70 -8.79
C THR A 57 -11.41 0.47 -8.14
N ALA A 58 -10.51 1.46 -8.21
CA ALA A 58 -9.21 1.39 -7.55
C ALA A 58 -9.34 1.53 -6.04
N ILE A 59 -10.27 2.36 -5.55
CA ILE A 59 -10.57 2.48 -4.12
C ILE A 59 -11.24 1.20 -3.62
N ASP A 60 -12.29 0.74 -4.30
CA ASP A 60 -13.02 -0.50 -3.97
C ASP A 60 -12.07 -1.71 -3.90
N LYS A 61 -11.21 -1.89 -4.91
CA LYS A 61 -10.23 -2.98 -4.92
C LYS A 61 -9.22 -2.86 -3.78
N ALA A 62 -8.76 -1.65 -3.45
CA ALA A 62 -7.82 -1.45 -2.35
C ALA A 62 -8.45 -1.82 -1.00
N ILE A 63 -9.69 -1.40 -0.76
CA ILE A 63 -10.46 -1.75 0.46
C ILE A 63 -10.63 -3.27 0.53
N LYS A 64 -11.18 -3.89 -0.52
CA LYS A 64 -11.43 -5.34 -0.55
C LYS A 64 -10.16 -6.16 -0.34
N LYS A 65 -9.06 -5.79 -1.00
CA LYS A 65 -7.82 -6.57 -0.95
C LYS A 65 -7.17 -6.58 0.44
N HIS A 66 -7.26 -5.49 1.19
CA HIS A 66 -6.48 -5.32 2.42
C HIS A 66 -7.31 -5.16 3.71
N THR A 67 -8.65 -5.25 3.61
CA THR A 67 -9.56 -5.16 4.77
C THR A 67 -10.47 -6.38 4.92
N THR A 68 -10.33 -7.38 4.04
CA THR A 68 -11.06 -8.65 4.18
C THR A 68 -10.18 -9.57 5.03
N GLU A 69 -10.57 -9.79 6.30
CA GLU A 69 -10.15 -10.95 7.09
C GLU A 69 -10.89 -12.21 6.63
#